data_AF-A0A5C5XXJ7-F1
#
_entry.id   AF-A0A5C5XXJ7-F1
#
_cell.length_a   1.000
_cell.length_b   1.000
_cell.length_c   1.000
_cell.angle_alpha   90.00
_cell.angle_beta   90.00
_cell.angle_gamma   90.00
#
_symmetry.space_group_name_H-M   'P 1'
#
loop_
_entity.id
_entity.type
_entity.pdbx_description
1 polymer ?
#
loop_
_entity_poly.entity_id
_entity_poly.type
_entity_poly.pdbx_seq_one_letter_code
_entity_poly.pdbx_strand_id
1 'polypeptide(L)'
;MTMRTPLVLMTLLGLGSAGCQSPYYADRGAATGGLAGAGIGALVGSQTGNAGAGAAIGAGIGALTGGVVGGEMDRMAAENRAAIAAQMGRQVNAGAATIDEVIAMSKAGVDPRLITQYVQTSGVARPLTANEVVLLSQNGVPTQAIQAMMNPPAPPAVAQVSAAQPVIIEEHHYGPPVFYPPPRHYHSYHRRACGPRVGWSVSVGH
;
A
#
# COMPACT_ATOMS: atom_id res chain seq x y z
N MET A 1 33.15 9.07 -31.60
CA MET A 1 32.19 9.83 -30.76
C MET A 1 30.95 8.97 -30.52
N THR A 2 30.92 8.08 -29.52
CA THR A 2 29.72 7.24 -29.24
C THR A 2 29.51 6.90 -27.76
N MET A 3 30.37 7.34 -26.83
CA MET A 3 30.23 7.03 -25.39
C MET A 3 29.22 7.90 -24.63
N ARG A 4 28.60 8.90 -25.27
CA ARG A 4 27.63 9.82 -24.60
C ARG A 4 26.21 9.27 -24.58
N THR A 5 25.84 8.41 -25.53
CA THR A 5 24.51 7.78 -25.62
C THR A 5 24.22 6.72 -24.54
N PRO A 6 25.15 5.84 -24.10
CA PRO A 6 24.84 4.88 -23.04
C PRO A 6 24.65 5.55 -21.67
N LEU A 7 25.34 6.67 -21.42
CA LEU A 7 25.26 7.39 -20.15
C LEU A 7 23.93 8.15 -19.99
N VAL A 8 23.38 8.68 -21.09
CA VAL A 8 22.05 9.30 -21.12
C VAL A 8 20.94 8.26 -20.97
N LEU A 9 21.07 7.09 -21.59
CA LEU A 9 20.09 6.00 -21.45
C LEU A 9 20.05 5.47 -20.01
N MET A 10 21.21 5.36 -19.36
CA MET A 10 21.33 4.89 -17.98
C MET A 10 20.82 5.93 -16.96
N THR A 11 20.98 7.23 -17.22
CA THR A 11 20.40 8.30 -16.38
C THR A 11 18.90 8.47 -16.58
N LEU A 12 18.36 8.29 -17.80
CA LEU A 12 16.92 8.29 -18.05
C LEU A 12 16.22 7.09 -17.38
N LEU A 13 16.87 5.93 -17.38
CA LEU A 13 16.35 4.71 -16.74
C LEU A 13 16.39 4.81 -15.20
N GLY A 14 17.38 5.50 -14.64
CA GLY A 14 17.46 5.78 -13.21
C GLY A 14 16.37 6.74 -12.71
N LEU A 15 16.04 7.78 -13.49
CA LEU A 15 15.09 8.82 -13.07
C LEU A 15 13.61 8.37 -13.10
N GLY A 16 13.28 7.28 -13.80
CA GLY A 16 11.92 6.71 -13.83
C GLY A 16 11.59 5.76 -12.69
N SER A 17 12.60 5.25 -11.98
CA SER A 17 12.42 4.22 -10.94
C SER A 17 11.85 4.72 -9.61
N ALA A 18 11.84 6.05 -9.39
CA ALA A 18 11.32 6.67 -8.16
C ALA A 18 9.84 7.08 -8.24
N GLY A 19 9.18 6.95 -9.41
CA GLY A 19 7.86 7.56 -9.67
C GLY A 19 6.66 6.63 -9.88
N CYS A 20 6.88 5.33 -10.08
CA CYS A 20 5.78 4.39 -10.43
C CYS A 20 5.64 3.23 -9.43
N GLN A 21 5.83 3.50 -8.14
CA GLN A 21 5.57 2.49 -7.12
C GLN A 21 4.07 2.42 -6.86
N SER A 22 3.34 1.78 -7.77
CA SER A 22 1.91 1.53 -7.60
C SER A 22 1.69 0.73 -6.30
N PRO A 23 0.71 1.11 -5.47
CA PRO A 23 0.36 0.38 -4.26
C PRO A 23 -0.34 -0.95 -4.55
N TYR A 24 -0.75 -1.18 -5.81
CA TYR A 24 -1.44 -2.39 -6.26
C TYR A 24 -0.47 -3.54 -6.56
N TYR A 25 -0.81 -4.72 -6.07
CA TYR A 25 -0.09 -5.96 -6.36
C TYR A 25 -0.19 -6.34 -7.83
N ALA A 26 -1.28 -5.99 -8.53
CA ALA A 26 -1.43 -6.17 -9.98
C ALA A 26 -0.31 -5.46 -10.76
N ASP A 27 -0.09 -4.17 -10.49
CA ASP A 27 0.92 -3.38 -11.19
C ASP A 27 2.35 -3.85 -10.86
N ARG A 28 2.59 -4.20 -9.59
CA ARG A 28 3.88 -4.75 -9.16
C ARG A 28 4.15 -6.12 -9.78
N GLY A 29 3.12 -6.97 -9.83
CA GLY A 29 3.17 -8.29 -10.47
C GLY A 29 3.39 -8.17 -11.97
N ALA A 30 2.71 -7.24 -12.64
CA ALA A 30 2.91 -6.97 -14.06
C ALA A 30 4.31 -6.43 -14.35
N ALA A 31 4.82 -5.50 -13.52
CA ALA A 31 6.16 -4.97 -13.68
C ALA A 31 7.24 -6.02 -13.43
N THR A 32 7.16 -6.76 -12.31
CA THR A 32 8.14 -7.80 -11.98
C THR A 32 8.07 -8.99 -12.92
N GLY A 33 6.86 -9.46 -13.24
CA GLY A 33 6.63 -10.52 -14.22
C GLY A 33 7.10 -10.11 -15.62
N GLY A 34 6.87 -8.86 -16.02
CA GLY A 34 7.35 -8.32 -17.28
C GLY A 34 8.86 -8.22 -17.35
N LEU A 35 9.53 -7.74 -16.30
CA LEU A 35 11.00 -7.68 -16.25
C LEU A 35 11.63 -9.08 -16.23
N ALA A 36 11.08 -10.00 -15.44
CA ALA A 36 11.56 -11.38 -15.38
C ALA A 36 11.33 -12.10 -16.72
N GLY A 37 10.15 -11.95 -17.31
CA GLY A 37 9.80 -12.49 -18.61
C GLY A 37 10.65 -11.90 -19.74
N ALA A 38 10.98 -10.61 -19.68
CA ALA A 38 11.88 -9.96 -20.63
C ALA A 38 13.29 -10.56 -20.55
N GLY A 39 13.82 -10.79 -19.34
CA GLY A 39 15.14 -11.38 -19.14
C GLY A 39 15.23 -12.79 -19.70
N ILE A 40 14.24 -13.63 -19.39
CA ILE A 40 14.18 -15.03 -19.88
C ILE A 40 13.97 -15.03 -21.41
N GLY A 41 13.04 -14.22 -21.91
CA GLY A 41 12.74 -14.10 -23.33
C GLY A 41 13.93 -13.57 -24.15
N ALA A 42 14.72 -12.65 -23.59
CA ALA A 42 15.95 -12.17 -24.21
C ALA A 42 17.00 -13.27 -24.33
N LEU A 43 17.16 -14.10 -23.28
CA LEU A 43 18.08 -15.23 -23.29
C LEU A 43 17.72 -16.24 -24.38
N VAL A 44 16.44 -16.63 -24.46
CA VAL A 44 15.98 -17.60 -25.46
C VAL A 44 16.03 -16.99 -26.86
N GLY A 45 15.56 -15.75 -27.03
CA GLY A 45 15.59 -15.04 -28.31
C GLY A 45 17.01 -14.76 -28.81
N SER A 46 18.00 -14.67 -27.91
CA SER A 46 19.40 -14.53 -28.30
C SER A 46 19.94 -15.77 -29.03
N GLN A 47 19.41 -16.97 -28.74
CA GLN A 47 19.80 -18.20 -29.43
C GLN A 47 19.23 -18.29 -30.85
N THR A 48 18.08 -17.65 -31.10
CA THR A 48 17.44 -17.58 -32.42
C THR A 48 17.82 -16.33 -33.21
N GLY A 49 18.82 -15.57 -32.73
CA GLY A 49 19.35 -14.37 -33.40
C GLY A 49 18.55 -13.10 -33.20
N ASN A 50 17.54 -13.08 -32.31
CA ASN A 50 16.72 -11.90 -32.07
C ASN A 50 16.31 -11.75 -30.59
N ALA A 51 17.27 -11.32 -29.77
CA ALA A 51 17.08 -11.12 -28.33
C ALA A 51 15.99 -10.07 -28.02
N GLY A 52 15.88 -9.02 -28.83
CA GLY A 52 14.87 -7.96 -28.63
C GLY A 52 13.44 -8.46 -28.83
N ALA A 53 13.21 -9.28 -29.86
CA ALA A 53 11.90 -9.89 -30.10
C ALA A 53 11.53 -10.85 -28.97
N GLY A 54 12.47 -11.69 -28.52
CA GLY A 54 12.26 -12.60 -27.40
C GLY A 54 11.98 -11.86 -26.09
N ALA A 55 12.70 -10.77 -25.83
CA ALA A 55 12.47 -9.93 -24.65
C ALA A 55 11.08 -9.29 -24.65
N ALA A 56 10.63 -8.73 -25.78
CA ALA A 56 9.33 -8.08 -25.87
C ALA A 56 8.18 -9.08 -25.68
N ILE A 57 8.29 -10.28 -26.26
CA ILE A 57 7.29 -11.34 -26.12
C ILE A 57 7.25 -11.85 -24.67
N GLY A 58 8.43 -12.13 -24.09
CA GLY A 58 8.55 -12.57 -22.71
C GLY A 58 8.03 -11.52 -21.72
N ALA A 59 8.30 -10.23 -21.98
CA ALA A 59 7.80 -9.13 -21.18
C ALA A 59 6.28 -9.04 -21.22
N GLY A 60 5.68 -9.15 -22.40
CA GLY A 60 4.22 -9.12 -22.54
C GLY A 60 3.55 -10.27 -21.80
N ILE A 61 4.02 -11.51 -22.00
CA ILE A 61 3.46 -12.70 -21.34
C ILE A 61 3.66 -12.63 -19.83
N GLY A 62 4.86 -12.25 -19.37
CA GLY A 62 5.18 -12.14 -17.95
C GLY A 62 4.39 -11.03 -17.26
N ALA A 63 4.18 -9.89 -17.92
CA ALA A 63 3.39 -8.79 -17.38
C ALA A 63 1.89 -9.14 -17.29
N LEU A 64 1.34 -9.79 -18.30
CA LEU A 64 -0.06 -10.25 -18.27
C LEU A 64 -0.26 -11.27 -17.15
N THR A 65 0.62 -12.26 -17.05
CA THR A 65 0.53 -13.32 -16.02
C THR A 65 0.68 -12.72 -14.62
N GLY A 66 1.70 -11.89 -14.41
CA GLY A 66 1.93 -11.23 -13.12
C GLY A 66 0.83 -10.24 -12.74
N GLY A 67 0.23 -9.56 -13.72
CA GLY A 67 -0.89 -8.64 -13.50
C GLY A 67 -2.17 -9.34 -13.06
N VAL A 68 -2.50 -10.48 -13.67
CA VAL A 68 -3.68 -11.29 -13.27
C VAL A 68 -3.53 -11.83 -11.85
N VAL A 69 -2.39 -12.45 -11.53
CA VAL A 69 -2.12 -12.99 -10.19
C VAL A 69 -2.08 -11.88 -9.14
N GLY A 70 -1.48 -10.74 -9.47
CA GLY A 70 -1.46 -9.59 -8.58
C GLY A 70 -2.85 -8.99 -8.34
N GLY A 71 -3.74 -9.01 -9.34
CA GLY A 71 -5.12 -8.53 -9.20
C GLY A 71 -5.96 -9.35 -8.22
N GLU A 72 -5.77 -10.67 -8.19
CA GLU A 72 -6.41 -11.52 -7.17
C GLU A 72 -5.88 -11.21 -5.77
N MET A 73 -4.56 -10.98 -5.65
CA MET A 73 -3.95 -10.59 -4.37
C MET A 73 -4.43 -9.22 -3.89
N ASP A 74 -4.66 -8.26 -4.78
CA ASP A 74 -5.26 -6.96 -4.45
C ASP A 74 -6.66 -7.12 -3.87
N ARG A 75 -7.48 -8.00 -4.45
CA ARG A 75 -8.82 -8.29 -3.93
C ARG A 75 -8.75 -8.93 -2.54
N MET A 76 -7.90 -9.94 -2.37
CA MET A 76 -7.69 -10.58 -1.06
C MET A 76 -7.18 -9.59 -0.02
N ALA A 77 -6.27 -8.69 -0.40
CA ALA A 77 -5.73 -7.68 0.49
C ALA A 77 -6.79 -6.64 0.88
N ALA A 78 -7.65 -6.23 -0.05
CA ALA A 78 -8.77 -5.34 0.24
C ALA A 78 -9.79 -5.98 1.19
N GLU A 79 -10.18 -7.23 0.92
CA GLU A 79 -11.08 -8.01 1.78
C GLU A 79 -10.48 -8.22 3.18
N ASN A 80 -9.20 -8.58 3.26
CA ASN A 80 -8.49 -8.76 4.53
C ASN A 80 -8.37 -7.45 5.31
N ARG A 81 -8.04 -6.33 4.65
CA ARG A 81 -8.01 -5.00 5.31
C ARG A 81 -9.38 -4.63 5.88
N ALA A 82 -10.46 -4.91 5.16
CA ALA A 82 -11.82 -4.67 5.65
C ALA A 82 -12.16 -5.57 6.85
N ALA A 83 -11.78 -6.86 6.80
CA ALA A 83 -11.97 -7.79 7.91
C ALA A 83 -11.18 -7.38 9.16
N ILE A 84 -9.89 -7.01 9.00
CA ILE A 84 -9.04 -6.57 10.10
C ILE A 84 -9.55 -5.23 10.65
N ALA A 85 -10.00 -4.28 9.82
CA ALA A 85 -10.56 -3.01 10.31
C ALA A 85 -11.84 -3.24 11.13
N ALA A 86 -12.72 -4.16 10.70
CA ALA A 86 -13.89 -4.57 11.46
C ALA A 86 -13.54 -5.26 12.79
N GLN A 87 -12.43 -6.01 12.82
CA GLN A 87 -11.90 -6.62 14.04
C GLN A 87 -11.17 -5.62 14.94
N MET A 88 -10.46 -4.64 14.40
CA MET A 88 -9.77 -3.60 15.19
C MET A 88 -10.78 -2.67 15.88
N GLY A 89 -11.93 -2.40 15.25
CA GLY A 89 -13.04 -1.68 15.90
C GLY A 89 -13.71 -2.48 17.03
N ARG A 90 -13.62 -3.81 16.97
CA ARG A 90 -13.92 -4.71 18.09
C ARG A 90 -12.62 -5.06 18.77
N GLN A 91 -11.97 -4.05 19.36
CA GLN A 91 -10.72 -4.17 20.12
C GLN A 91 -10.62 -5.59 20.66
N VAL A 92 -9.84 -6.43 19.99
CA VAL A 92 -9.32 -7.65 20.58
C VAL A 92 -8.36 -7.13 21.63
N ASN A 93 -8.95 -6.63 22.71
CA ASN A 93 -8.36 -6.71 24.02
C ASN A 93 -7.84 -8.13 24.02
N ALA A 94 -6.52 -8.31 24.08
CA ALA A 94 -6.00 -9.53 24.68
C ALA A 94 -6.78 -9.59 25.99
N GLY A 95 -7.85 -10.40 26.00
CA GLY A 95 -8.86 -10.35 27.03
C GLY A 95 -8.08 -10.56 28.30
N ALA A 96 -8.28 -9.70 29.29
CA ALA A 96 -7.62 -9.88 30.56
C ALA A 96 -7.91 -11.32 30.99
N ALA A 97 -6.85 -12.10 31.26
CA ALA A 97 -6.90 -13.56 31.28
C ALA A 97 -8.07 -14.02 32.14
N THR A 98 -9.03 -14.70 31.50
CA THR A 98 -10.22 -15.17 32.19
C THR A 98 -9.95 -16.52 32.85
N ILE A 99 -10.72 -16.82 33.89
CA ILE A 99 -10.68 -18.10 34.59
C ILE A 99 -10.95 -19.24 33.60
N ASP A 100 -11.90 -19.06 32.67
CA ASP A 100 -12.27 -20.05 31.67
C ASP A 100 -11.16 -20.34 30.67
N GLU A 101 -10.42 -19.33 30.19
CA GLU A 101 -9.29 -19.50 29.28
C GLU A 101 -8.14 -20.26 29.96
N VAL A 102 -7.84 -19.94 31.23
CA VAL A 102 -6.79 -20.62 31.99
C VAL A 102 -7.16 -22.08 32.27
N ILE A 103 -8.43 -22.36 32.58
CA ILE A 103 -8.95 -23.74 32.72
C ILE A 103 -8.86 -24.48 31.39
N ALA A 104 -9.27 -23.86 30.28
CA ALA A 104 -9.22 -24.46 28.96
C ALA A 104 -7.79 -24.81 28.54
N MET A 105 -6.84 -23.91 28.78
CA MET A 105 -5.41 -24.15 28.53
C MET A 105 -4.86 -25.29 29.38
N SER A 106 -5.24 -25.36 30.65
CA SER A 106 -4.84 -26.47 31.52
C SER A 106 -5.44 -27.81 31.09
N LYS A 107 -6.71 -27.83 30.68
CA LYS A 107 -7.39 -29.03 30.14
C LYS A 107 -6.81 -29.46 28.80
N ALA A 108 -6.33 -28.52 28.00
CA ALA A 108 -5.62 -28.79 26.74
C ALA A 108 -4.19 -29.30 26.96
N GLY A 109 -3.70 -29.37 28.21
CA GLY A 109 -2.35 -29.83 28.52
C GLY A 109 -1.24 -28.84 28.15
N VAL A 110 -1.57 -27.55 28.02
CA VAL A 110 -0.59 -26.50 27.77
C VAL A 110 0.42 -26.45 28.92
N ASP A 111 1.71 -26.29 28.60
CA ASP A 111 2.78 -26.23 29.60
C ASP A 111 2.51 -25.14 30.65
N PRO A 112 2.67 -25.43 31.95
CA PRO A 112 2.43 -24.46 33.03
C PRO A 112 3.13 -23.12 32.84
N ARG A 113 4.32 -23.09 32.22
CA ARG A 113 5.06 -21.85 31.96
C ARG A 113 4.38 -20.97 30.92
N LEU A 114 3.74 -21.56 29.92
CA LEU A 114 2.98 -20.81 28.92
C LEU A 114 1.68 -20.26 29.52
N ILE A 115 1.08 -21.01 30.45
CA ILE A 115 -0.08 -20.53 31.22
C ILE A 115 0.31 -19.31 32.07
N THR A 116 1.44 -19.38 32.78
CA THR A 116 1.95 -18.22 33.54
C THR A 116 2.32 -17.05 32.65
N GLN A 117 2.96 -17.30 31.49
CA GLN A 117 3.34 -16.26 30.54
C GLN A 117 2.09 -15.57 29.98
N TYR A 118 1.05 -16.33 29.64
CA TYR A 118 -0.22 -15.80 29.17
C TYR A 118 -0.86 -14.88 30.21
N VAL A 119 -0.97 -15.33 31.47
CA VAL A 119 -1.48 -14.51 32.57
C VAL A 119 -0.65 -13.25 32.79
N GLN A 120 0.69 -13.35 32.73
CA GLN A 120 1.58 -12.20 32.89
C GLN A 120 1.50 -11.20 31.73
N THR A 121 1.28 -11.69 30.50
CA THR A 121 1.25 -10.85 29.29
C THR A 121 -0.13 -10.23 29.07
N SER A 122 -1.21 -10.97 29.36
CA SER A 122 -2.60 -10.54 29.17
C SER A 122 -3.19 -9.83 30.41
N GLY A 123 -2.57 -9.98 31.58
CA GLY A 123 -3.14 -9.51 32.85
C GLY A 123 -4.33 -10.37 33.29
N VAL A 124 -5.03 -10.00 34.37
CA VAL A 124 -6.22 -10.73 34.88
C VAL A 124 -7.41 -9.78 34.91
N ALA A 125 -8.57 -10.24 34.42
CA ALA A 125 -9.76 -9.37 34.31
C ALA A 125 -10.29 -8.90 35.67
N ARG A 126 -10.16 -9.75 36.70
CA ARG A 126 -10.71 -9.52 38.04
C ARG A 126 -9.80 -10.17 39.10
N PRO A 127 -9.75 -9.62 40.32
CA PRO A 127 -9.03 -10.26 41.42
C PRO A 127 -9.69 -11.61 41.77
N LEU A 128 -8.88 -12.65 41.98
CA LEU A 128 -9.39 -13.97 42.37
C LEU A 128 -9.93 -13.96 43.79
N THR A 129 -11.09 -14.58 43.97
CA THR A 129 -11.67 -14.90 45.27
C THR A 129 -11.20 -16.28 45.77
N ALA A 130 -11.33 -16.56 47.07
CA ALA A 130 -10.96 -17.85 47.65
C ALA A 130 -11.67 -19.04 46.98
N ASN A 131 -12.94 -18.86 46.60
CA ASN A 131 -13.72 -19.90 45.93
C ASN A 131 -13.20 -20.19 44.51
N GLU A 132 -12.73 -19.18 43.79
CA GLU A 132 -12.19 -19.31 42.43
C GLU A 132 -10.82 -19.99 42.44
N VAL A 133 -9.98 -19.72 43.44
CA VAL A 133 -8.70 -20.43 43.64
C VAL A 133 -8.95 -21.93 43.84
N VAL A 134 -9.96 -22.28 44.65
CA VAL A 134 -10.36 -23.67 44.90
C VAL A 134 -10.94 -24.30 43.62
N LEU A 135 -11.72 -23.57 42.84
CA LEU A 135 -12.25 -24.04 41.55
C LEU A 135 -11.14 -24.29 40.52
N LEU A 136 -10.16 -23.40 40.41
CA LEU A 136 -9.01 -23.54 39.53
C LEU A 136 -8.15 -24.74 39.91
N SER A 137 -7.88 -24.88 41.21
CA SER A 137 -7.13 -26.02 41.75
C SER A 137 -7.83 -27.36 41.45
N GLN A 138 -9.15 -27.44 41.65
CA GLN A 138 -9.94 -28.63 41.30
C GLN A 138 -10.02 -28.91 39.80
N ASN A 139 -9.90 -27.90 38.94
CA ASN A 139 -9.86 -28.05 37.48
C ASN A 139 -8.46 -28.41 36.94
N GLY A 140 -7.49 -28.68 37.81
CA GLY A 140 -6.15 -29.12 37.43
C GLY A 140 -5.22 -27.99 36.97
N VAL A 141 -5.60 -26.73 37.19
CA VAL A 141 -4.75 -25.58 36.86
C VAL A 141 -3.51 -25.58 37.77
N PRO A 142 -2.29 -25.43 37.22
CA PRO A 142 -1.08 -25.50 38.02
C PRO A 142 -1.00 -24.34 39.01
N THR A 143 -0.55 -24.62 40.24
CA THR A 143 -0.44 -23.63 41.34
C THR A 143 0.35 -22.39 40.95
N GLN A 144 1.36 -22.54 40.07
CA GLN A 144 2.17 -21.45 39.55
C GLN A 144 1.35 -20.44 38.73
N ALA A 145 0.41 -20.92 37.91
CA ALA A 145 -0.50 -20.08 37.16
C ALA A 145 -1.50 -19.37 38.08
N ILE A 146 -2.05 -20.08 39.08
CA ILE A 146 -2.95 -19.49 40.07
C ILE A 146 -2.24 -18.36 40.85
N GLN A 147 -0.99 -18.59 41.26
CA GLN A 147 -0.17 -17.56 41.92
C GLN A 147 0.10 -16.36 41.02
N ALA A 148 0.42 -16.58 39.73
CA ALA A 148 0.57 -15.51 38.76
C ALA A 148 -0.72 -14.70 38.58
N MET A 149 -1.89 -15.33 38.75
CA MET A 149 -3.16 -14.60 38.71
C MET A 149 -3.49 -13.86 40.02
N MET A 150 -3.07 -14.38 41.18
CA MET A 150 -3.29 -13.73 42.49
C MET A 150 -2.37 -12.53 42.71
N ASN A 151 -1.17 -12.56 42.13
CA ASN A 151 -0.22 -11.46 42.17
C ASN A 151 0.25 -11.14 40.75
N PRO A 152 -0.63 -10.59 39.89
CA PRO A 152 -0.23 -10.23 38.53
C PRO A 152 0.86 -9.14 38.62
N PRO A 153 1.90 -9.21 37.78
CA PRO A 153 2.86 -8.12 37.68
C PRO A 153 2.07 -6.84 37.42
N ALA A 154 2.41 -5.75 38.14
CA ALA A 154 1.78 -4.46 37.90
C ALA A 154 1.83 -4.21 36.38
N PRO A 155 0.68 -3.99 35.71
CA PRO A 155 0.74 -3.62 34.31
C PRO A 155 1.72 -2.45 34.22
N PRO A 156 2.60 -2.41 33.20
CA PRO A 156 3.38 -1.19 32.98
C PRO A 156 2.35 -0.08 33.01
N ALA A 157 2.54 0.90 33.90
CA ALA A 157 1.66 2.05 33.94
C ALA A 157 1.70 2.60 32.52
N VAL A 158 0.69 2.23 31.73
CA VAL A 158 0.36 2.92 30.51
C VAL A 158 0.04 4.26 31.07
N ALA A 159 1.05 5.15 31.05
CA ALA A 159 0.85 6.57 31.18
C ALA A 159 -0.41 6.79 30.37
N GLN A 160 -1.51 7.13 31.05
CA GLN A 160 -2.77 7.37 30.37
C GLN A 160 -2.36 8.27 29.24
N VAL A 161 -2.41 7.76 28.00
CA VAL A 161 -2.06 8.54 26.84
C VAL A 161 -3.21 9.52 26.82
N SER A 162 -3.02 10.62 27.56
CA SER A 162 -3.88 11.77 27.65
C SER A 162 -4.28 12.00 26.22
N ALA A 163 -5.55 11.72 25.91
CA ALA A 163 -6.04 11.49 24.56
C ALA A 163 -5.34 12.48 23.65
N ALA A 164 -4.29 12.01 22.97
CA ALA A 164 -3.52 12.87 22.10
C ALA A 164 -4.55 13.27 21.07
N GLN A 165 -4.88 14.56 21.10
CA GLN A 165 -5.96 15.15 20.32
C GLN A 165 -5.91 14.52 18.94
N PRO A 166 -7.00 13.90 18.44
CA PRO A 166 -6.95 13.20 17.18
C PRO A 166 -6.37 14.18 16.17
N VAL A 167 -5.18 13.87 15.64
CA VAL A 167 -4.58 14.68 14.58
C VAL A 167 -5.59 14.63 13.46
N ILE A 168 -6.32 15.74 13.30
CA ILE A 168 -7.20 15.95 12.17
C ILE A 168 -6.25 15.98 10.99
N ILE A 169 -6.17 14.86 10.28
CA ILE A 169 -5.47 14.80 9.00
C ILE A 169 -6.34 15.63 8.07
N GLU A 170 -5.99 16.91 7.92
CA GLU A 170 -6.59 17.77 6.91
C GLU A 170 -6.08 17.29 5.55
N GLU A 171 -6.87 16.45 4.90
CA GLU A 171 -6.59 15.91 3.58
C GLU A 171 -6.67 17.06 2.57
N HIS A 172 -5.55 17.73 2.30
CA HIS A 172 -5.45 18.71 1.23
C HIS A 172 -5.60 18.00 -0.13
N HIS A 173 -6.86 17.84 -0.56
CA HIS A 173 -7.19 17.52 -1.94
C HIS A 173 -6.75 18.69 -2.82
N TYR A 174 -5.60 18.55 -3.49
CA TYR A 174 -5.23 19.43 -4.59
C TYR A 174 -6.24 19.20 -5.72
N GLY A 175 -7.19 20.12 -5.85
CA GLY A 175 -8.09 20.17 -7.00
C GLY A 175 -7.29 20.34 -8.30
N PRO A 176 -7.81 19.84 -9.44
CA PRO A 176 -7.14 19.99 -10.72
C PRO A 176 -6.90 21.48 -11.04
N PRO A 177 -5.73 21.84 -11.61
CA PRO A 177 -5.40 23.24 -11.86
C PRO A 177 -6.42 23.87 -12.82
N VAL A 178 -7.01 24.99 -12.40
CA VAL A 178 -7.95 25.77 -13.22
C VAL A 178 -7.17 26.45 -14.33
N PHE A 179 -7.29 25.94 -15.55
CA PHE A 179 -6.71 26.57 -16.73
C PHE A 179 -7.56 27.78 -17.13
N TYR A 180 -7.08 28.98 -16.84
CA TYR A 180 -7.71 30.21 -17.34
C TYR A 180 -7.30 30.40 -18.81
N PRO A 181 -8.26 30.46 -19.76
CA PRO A 181 -7.92 30.76 -21.14
C PRO A 181 -7.37 32.20 -21.23
N PRO A 182 -6.32 32.45 -22.02
CA PRO A 182 -5.76 33.79 -22.17
C PRO A 182 -6.81 34.75 -22.77
N PRO A 183 -6.80 36.03 -22.39
CA PRO A 183 -7.76 37.01 -22.86
C PRO A 183 -7.69 37.14 -24.39
N ARG A 184 -8.84 36.97 -25.05
CA ARG A 184 -8.96 37.16 -26.50
C ARG A 184 -8.83 38.64 -26.82
N HIS A 185 -7.65 39.04 -27.29
CA HIS A 185 -7.48 40.36 -27.90
C HIS A 185 -8.24 40.39 -29.23
N TYR A 186 -9.36 41.10 -29.27
CA TYR A 186 -10.01 41.44 -30.53
C TYR A 186 -9.17 42.48 -31.26
N HIS A 187 -8.51 42.07 -32.35
CA HIS A 187 -7.98 43.02 -33.33
C HIS A 187 -9.14 43.52 -34.20
N SER A 188 -9.59 44.73 -33.92
CA SER A 188 -10.48 45.47 -34.79
C SER A 188 -9.74 45.86 -36.06
N TYR A 189 -9.94 45.09 -37.14
CA TYR A 189 -9.52 45.48 -38.48
C TYR A 189 -10.38 46.66 -38.96
N HIS A 190 -9.81 47.86 -38.96
CA HIS A 190 -10.35 48.96 -39.75
C HIS A 190 -10.14 48.64 -41.24
N ARG A 191 -11.17 48.11 -41.89
CA ARG A 191 -11.23 48.09 -43.36
C ARG A 191 -11.31 49.52 -43.86
N ARG A 192 -10.20 50.05 -44.37
CA ARG A 192 -10.25 51.21 -45.27
C ARG A 192 -10.97 50.76 -46.54
N ALA A 193 -12.18 51.27 -46.74
CA ALA A 193 -12.91 51.10 -47.98
C ALA A 193 -12.17 51.85 -49.10
N CYS A 194 -11.35 51.13 -49.87
CA CYS A 194 -10.89 51.57 -51.18
C CYS A 194 -11.87 51.02 -52.22
N GLY A 195 -12.80 51.87 -52.67
CA GLY A 195 -13.59 51.62 -53.87
C GLY A 195 -12.73 51.69 -55.14
N PRO A 196 -13.21 51.15 -56.27
CA PRO A 196 -12.43 51.08 -57.50
C PRO A 196 -12.25 52.49 -58.09
N ARG A 197 -11.00 52.97 -58.17
CA ARG A 197 -10.63 54.11 -59.01
C ARG A 197 -10.00 53.56 -60.28
N VAL A 198 -10.73 53.69 -61.39
CA VAL A 198 -10.17 53.49 -62.73
C VAL A 198 -9.43 54.77 -63.13
N GLY A 199 -8.22 54.63 -63.67
CA GLY A 199 -7.46 55.71 -64.27
C GLY A 199 -6.65 55.12 -65.41
N TRP A 200 -6.87 55.61 -66.63
CA TRP A 200 -6.11 55.23 -67.82
C TRP A 200 -5.18 56.38 -68.17
N SER A 201 -3.94 56.08 -68.54
CA SER A 201 -3.02 57.03 -69.18
C SER A 201 -2.63 56.50 -70.56
N VAL A 202 -2.60 57.39 -71.55
CA VAL A 202 -2.12 57.15 -72.91
C VAL A 202 -0.72 57.73 -73.02
N SER A 203 0.19 57.02 -73.67
CA SER A 203 1.51 57.52 -74.02
C SER A 203 1.76 57.24 -75.51
N VAL A 204 1.89 58.30 -76.31
CA VAL A 204 2.38 58.27 -77.70
C VAL A 204 3.76 58.92 -77.69
N GLY A 205 4.75 58.24 -78.29
CA GLY A 205 6.07 58.79 -78.56
C GLY A 205 6.65 58.17 -79.84
N HIS A 206 6.97 59.04 -80.80
CA HIS A 206 7.74 58.78 -82.02
C HIS A 206 9.23 58.60 -81.69
#